data_AF-A0A9W5F188-F1
#
_entry.id   AF-A0A9W5F188-F1
#
_cell.length_a   1.000
_cell.length_b   1.000
_cell.length_c   1.000
_cell.angle_alpha   90.00
_cell.angle_beta   90.00
_cell.angle_gamma   90.00
#
_symmetry.space_group_name_H-M   'P 1'
#
loop_
_entity.id
_entity.type
_entity.pdbx_description
1 polymer ?
#
loop_
_entity_poly.entity_id
_entity_poly.type
_entity_poly.pdbx_seq_one_letter_code
_entity_poly.pdbx_strand_id
1 'polypeptide(L)'
;MELQIEIEETARPSVRYFLTDSEIGSVCRAAEELLASQGIDRDATASALGISPITLKAYSRGVATVSHRRMPAVMLDRIRELAVDAYWKAAAWPYRQELGGSQAHLTPVYTAHDEDGLVRDRHPHPLRMREVADKLGGSVRVTWSADPRVTEVPPLDAAAALRSRWRQGAWQIGTAFDDPEDAAKLLCELADCDRYTLWSFSTEYRPWQTQVTTSQVERLEAAVGDIERGDEIQPWESATARAMSELEDF
;
A
#
# COMPACT_ATOMS: atom_id res chain seq x y z
N MET A 1 -55.56 -2.24 5.83
CA MET A 1 -54.88 -3.08 4.83
C MET A 1 -53.59 -2.35 4.50
N GLU A 2 -52.57 -2.62 5.30
CA GLU A 2 -51.27 -1.94 5.19
C GLU A 2 -50.51 -2.51 4.00
N LEU A 3 -50.18 -1.64 3.05
CA LEU A 3 -49.27 -1.95 1.95
C LEU A 3 -47.86 -1.96 2.52
N GLN A 4 -47.37 -3.16 2.86
CA GLN A 4 -45.95 -3.41 3.09
C GLN A 4 -45.23 -3.23 1.76
N ILE A 5 -44.49 -2.14 1.63
CA ILE A 5 -43.47 -2.00 0.58
C ILE A 5 -42.22 -2.65 1.18
N GLU A 6 -41.93 -3.89 0.78
CA GLU A 6 -40.59 -4.46 0.93
C GLU A 6 -39.64 -3.59 0.10
N ILE A 7 -38.91 -2.71 0.79
CA ILE A 7 -37.73 -2.08 0.20
C ILE A 7 -36.67 -3.19 0.21
N GLU A 8 -36.46 -3.80 -0.95
CA GLU A 8 -35.31 -4.67 -1.20
C GLU A 8 -34.05 -3.83 -0.93
N GLU A 9 -33.44 -4.06 0.23
CA GLU A 9 -32.20 -3.42 0.63
C GLU A 9 -31.13 -3.91 -0.34
N THR A 10 -30.84 -3.11 -1.36
CA THR A 10 -29.72 -3.37 -2.25
C THR A 10 -28.47 -3.18 -1.41
N ALA A 11 -27.97 -4.28 -0.85
CA ALA A 11 -26.76 -4.38 -0.06
C ALA A 11 -25.55 -3.96 -0.91
N ARG A 12 -25.39 -2.64 -1.09
CA ARG A 12 -24.11 -2.05 -1.47
C ARG A 12 -23.13 -2.38 -0.34
N PRO A 13 -21.86 -2.69 -0.63
CA PRO A 13 -20.87 -2.80 0.44
C PRO A 13 -20.92 -1.51 1.25
N SER A 14 -20.99 -1.61 2.58
CA SER A 14 -20.90 -0.48 3.51
C SER A 14 -19.53 0.22 3.49
N VAL A 15 -18.65 -0.22 2.58
CA VAL A 15 -17.23 0.04 2.54
C VAL A 15 -16.94 1.17 1.55
N ARG A 16 -16.26 2.23 1.99
CA ARG A 16 -16.05 3.44 1.17
C ARG A 16 -15.19 3.20 -0.07
N TYR A 17 -14.20 2.32 0.02
CA TYR A 17 -13.27 2.04 -1.08
C TYR A 17 -13.38 0.57 -1.50
N PHE A 18 -13.87 0.31 -2.71
CA PHE A 18 -13.99 -1.05 -3.25
C PHE A 18 -13.67 -1.10 -4.74
N LEU A 19 -13.20 -2.26 -5.23
CA LEU A 19 -13.02 -2.51 -6.67
C LEU A 19 -14.02 -3.53 -7.19
N THR A 20 -14.70 -3.16 -8.28
CA THR A 20 -15.51 -4.07 -9.10
C THR A 20 -14.64 -5.04 -9.89
N ASP A 21 -15.20 -6.14 -10.39
CA ASP A 21 -14.47 -7.11 -11.24
C ASP A 21 -13.86 -6.44 -12.50
N SER A 22 -14.53 -5.42 -13.04
CA SER A 22 -14.04 -4.66 -14.19
C SER A 22 -12.81 -3.81 -13.82
N GLU A 23 -12.83 -3.21 -12.64
CA GLU A 23 -11.70 -2.43 -12.12
C GLU A 23 -10.52 -3.35 -11.75
N ILE A 24 -10.77 -4.50 -11.14
CA ILE A 24 -9.75 -5.52 -10.86
C ILE A 24 -9.03 -5.93 -12.15
N GLY A 25 -9.79 -6.26 -13.20
CA GLY A 25 -9.21 -6.59 -14.51
C GLY A 25 -8.46 -5.42 -15.14
N SER A 26 -8.91 -4.18 -14.93
CA SER A 26 -8.25 -2.97 -15.43
C SER A 26 -6.94 -2.66 -14.70
N VAL A 27 -6.91 -2.84 -13.37
CA VAL A 27 -5.68 -2.72 -12.56
C VAL A 27 -4.67 -3.78 -12.97
N CYS A 28 -5.11 -5.03 -13.20
CA CYS A 28 -4.24 -6.08 -13.71
C CYS A 28 -3.62 -5.70 -15.07
N ARG A 29 -4.41 -5.14 -16.01
CA ARG A 29 -3.89 -4.65 -17.29
C ARG A 29 -2.90 -3.50 -17.12
N ALA A 30 -3.22 -2.53 -16.28
CA ALA A 30 -2.32 -1.40 -16.01
C ALA A 30 -0.98 -1.88 -15.44
N ALA A 31 -0.99 -2.91 -14.59
CA ALA A 31 0.24 -3.52 -14.07
C ALA A 31 1.03 -4.28 -15.15
N GLU A 32 0.36 -5.06 -16.00
CA GLU A 32 0.99 -5.70 -17.17
C GLU A 32 1.60 -4.66 -18.12
N GLU A 33 0.91 -3.55 -18.38
CA GLU A 33 1.38 -2.45 -19.24
C GLU A 33 2.60 -1.75 -18.65
N LEU A 34 2.59 -1.48 -17.33
CA LEU A 34 3.73 -0.89 -16.65
C LEU A 34 4.95 -1.83 -16.72
N LEU A 35 4.78 -3.12 -16.45
CA LEU A 35 5.85 -4.13 -16.58
C LEU A 35 6.38 -4.21 -18.02
N ALA A 36 5.49 -4.24 -19.02
CA ALA A 36 5.87 -4.28 -20.42
C ALA A 36 6.67 -3.03 -20.84
N SER A 37 6.32 -1.84 -20.30
CA SER A 37 7.07 -0.61 -20.55
C SER A 37 8.51 -0.66 -19.99
N GLN A 38 8.78 -1.55 -19.03
CA GLN A 38 10.10 -1.82 -18.47
C GLN A 38 10.78 -3.07 -19.08
N GLY A 39 10.24 -3.60 -20.17
CA GLY A 39 10.80 -4.76 -20.89
C GLY A 39 10.49 -6.12 -20.27
N ILE A 40 9.54 -6.19 -19.33
CA ILE A 40 9.09 -7.45 -18.72
C ILE A 40 7.81 -7.89 -19.45
N ASP A 41 7.91 -8.95 -20.23
CA ASP A 41 6.76 -9.48 -20.97
C ASP A 41 5.81 -10.31 -20.08
N ARG A 42 4.71 -10.76 -20.69
CA ARG A 42 3.67 -11.55 -20.01
C ARG A 42 4.19 -12.89 -19.50
N ASP A 43 5.09 -13.54 -20.21
CA ASP A 43 5.59 -14.86 -19.84
C ASP A 43 6.50 -14.75 -18.62
N ALA A 44 7.38 -13.75 -18.60
CA ALA A 44 8.19 -13.40 -17.43
C ALA A 44 7.31 -12.98 -16.24
N THR A 45 6.27 -12.18 -16.48
CA THR A 45 5.32 -11.75 -15.43
C THR A 45 4.58 -12.93 -14.82
N ALA A 46 4.03 -13.82 -15.66
CA ALA A 46 3.33 -15.02 -15.19
C ALA A 46 4.27 -15.94 -14.40
N SER A 47 5.50 -16.11 -14.86
CA SER A 47 6.53 -16.87 -14.15
C SER A 47 6.85 -16.28 -12.77
N ALA A 48 6.98 -14.94 -12.66
CA ALA A 48 7.23 -14.26 -11.39
C ALA A 48 6.06 -14.42 -10.39
N LEU A 49 4.83 -14.49 -10.90
CA LEU A 49 3.62 -14.74 -10.11
C LEU A 49 3.41 -16.22 -9.76
N GLY A 50 4.14 -17.14 -10.42
CA GLY A 50 3.98 -18.59 -10.23
C GLY A 50 2.72 -19.16 -10.89
N ILE A 51 2.27 -18.56 -12.00
CA ILE A 51 1.07 -19.00 -12.75
C ILE A 51 1.38 -19.17 -14.24
N SER A 52 0.44 -19.79 -14.97
CA SER A 52 0.57 -19.89 -16.43
C SER A 52 0.25 -18.54 -17.11
N PRO A 53 0.88 -18.22 -18.26
CA PRO A 53 0.53 -17.03 -19.05
C PRO A 53 -0.94 -17.01 -19.50
N ILE A 54 -1.54 -18.19 -19.70
CA ILE A 54 -2.96 -18.34 -20.03
C ILE A 54 -3.84 -17.89 -18.86
N THR A 55 -3.47 -18.27 -17.63
CA THR A 55 -4.16 -17.85 -16.41
C THR A 55 -4.07 -16.33 -16.25
N LEU A 56 -2.88 -15.75 -16.42
CA LEU A 56 -2.70 -14.30 -16.35
C LEU A 56 -3.56 -13.57 -17.40
N LYS A 57 -3.58 -14.07 -18.64
CA LYS A 57 -4.46 -13.55 -19.70
C LYS A 57 -5.94 -13.66 -19.36
N ALA A 58 -6.37 -14.69 -18.63
CA ALA A 58 -7.76 -14.84 -18.20
C ALA A 58 -8.15 -13.76 -17.17
N TYR A 59 -7.22 -13.39 -16.29
CA TYR A 59 -7.44 -12.34 -15.29
C TYR A 59 -7.51 -10.92 -15.89
N SER A 60 -6.72 -10.62 -16.93
CA SER A 60 -6.71 -9.28 -17.54
C SER A 60 -7.77 -9.06 -18.62
N ARG A 61 -8.56 -10.09 -18.96
CA ARG A 61 -9.69 -9.98 -19.89
C ARG A 61 -10.87 -9.21 -19.28
N GLY A 62 -11.64 -8.55 -20.13
CA GLY A 62 -12.89 -7.88 -19.71
C GLY A 62 -13.94 -8.88 -19.20
N VAL A 63 -14.70 -8.46 -18.20
CA VAL A 63 -15.71 -9.27 -17.48
C VAL A 63 -16.77 -9.85 -18.43
N ALA A 64 -17.07 -9.17 -19.54
CA ALA A 64 -18.01 -9.65 -20.56
C ALA A 64 -17.50 -10.85 -21.39
N THR A 65 -16.25 -11.29 -21.20
CA THR A 65 -15.69 -12.41 -21.98
C THR A 65 -15.87 -13.74 -21.26
N VAL A 66 -16.24 -14.79 -22.01
CA VAL A 66 -16.49 -16.15 -21.48
C VAL A 66 -15.29 -16.75 -20.73
N SER A 67 -14.07 -16.30 -21.04
CA SER A 67 -12.84 -16.78 -20.40
C SER A 67 -12.36 -15.90 -19.24
N HIS A 68 -13.11 -14.88 -18.84
CA HIS A 68 -12.74 -14.04 -17.70
C HIS A 68 -12.71 -14.85 -16.42
N ARG A 69 -11.73 -14.56 -15.57
CA ARG A 69 -11.66 -15.08 -14.20
C ARG A 69 -11.36 -13.92 -13.27
N ARG A 70 -12.01 -13.89 -12.10
CA ARG A 70 -11.64 -12.94 -11.05
C ARG A 70 -10.26 -13.30 -10.53
N MET A 71 -9.35 -12.33 -10.51
CA MET A 71 -8.01 -12.50 -9.94
C MET A 71 -8.11 -12.54 -8.41
N PRO A 72 -7.40 -13.45 -7.71
CA PRO A 72 -7.28 -13.38 -6.25
C PRO A 72 -6.60 -12.08 -5.81
N ALA A 73 -7.04 -11.47 -4.70
CA ALA A 73 -6.51 -10.19 -4.23
C ALA A 73 -4.99 -10.22 -3.98
N VAL A 74 -4.48 -11.28 -3.32
CA VAL A 74 -3.04 -11.50 -3.11
C VAL A 74 -2.26 -11.49 -4.42
N MET A 75 -2.82 -12.07 -5.50
CA MET A 75 -2.17 -12.04 -6.81
C MET A 75 -2.17 -10.64 -7.43
N LEU A 76 -3.24 -9.87 -7.23
CA LEU A 76 -3.31 -8.48 -7.67
C LEU A 76 -2.31 -7.59 -6.91
N ASP A 77 -2.10 -7.83 -5.62
CA ASP A 77 -1.07 -7.16 -4.83
C ASP A 77 0.31 -7.47 -5.39
N ARG A 78 0.63 -8.75 -5.60
CA ARG A 78 1.94 -9.18 -6.11
C ARG A 78 2.26 -8.61 -7.48
N ILE A 79 1.32 -8.58 -8.43
CA ILE A 79 1.59 -7.99 -9.76
C ILE A 79 1.80 -6.48 -9.66
N ARG A 80 1.07 -5.79 -8.77
CA ARG A 80 1.27 -4.35 -8.52
C ARG A 80 2.63 -4.08 -7.89
N GLU A 81 3.06 -4.87 -6.92
CA GLU A 81 4.40 -4.77 -6.31
C GLU A 81 5.50 -4.97 -7.35
N LEU A 82 5.41 -6.03 -8.16
CA LEU A 82 6.37 -6.27 -9.23
C LEU A 82 6.45 -5.10 -10.21
N ALA A 83 5.30 -4.55 -10.61
CA ALA A 83 5.23 -3.43 -11.55
C ALA A 83 5.82 -2.14 -10.96
N VAL A 84 5.49 -1.83 -9.70
CA VAL A 84 6.03 -0.67 -8.98
C VAL A 84 7.53 -0.81 -8.74
N ASP A 85 8.01 -2.00 -8.39
CA ASP A 85 9.44 -2.26 -8.21
C ASP A 85 10.22 -2.10 -9.51
N ALA A 86 9.67 -2.59 -10.63
CA ALA A 86 10.26 -2.38 -11.96
C ALA A 86 10.32 -0.88 -12.31
N TYR A 87 9.23 -0.15 -12.06
CA TYR A 87 9.19 1.31 -12.24
C TYR A 87 10.27 2.02 -11.42
N TRP A 88 10.37 1.75 -10.12
CA TRP A 88 11.36 2.43 -9.26
C TRP A 88 12.80 2.10 -9.68
N LYS A 89 13.08 0.86 -10.06
CA LYS A 89 14.39 0.49 -10.60
C LYS A 89 14.76 1.32 -11.83
N ALA A 90 13.82 1.51 -12.75
CA ALA A 90 14.04 2.33 -13.95
C ALA A 90 14.10 3.84 -13.64
N ALA A 91 13.29 4.32 -12.70
CA ALA A 91 13.23 5.73 -12.30
C ALA A 91 14.49 6.20 -11.56
N ALA A 92 15.30 5.29 -11.00
CA ALA A 92 16.51 5.62 -10.26
C ALA A 92 17.47 6.52 -11.06
N TRP A 93 17.72 6.23 -12.34
CA TRP A 93 18.65 7.04 -13.13
C TRP A 93 18.13 8.45 -13.44
N PRO A 94 16.88 8.63 -13.92
CA PRO A 94 16.27 9.95 -14.03
C PRO A 94 16.37 10.78 -12.74
N TYR A 95 16.04 10.20 -11.58
CA TYR A 95 16.16 10.91 -10.29
C TYR A 95 17.61 11.30 -9.98
N ARG A 96 18.58 10.44 -10.29
CA ARG A 96 20.00 10.80 -10.14
C ARG A 96 20.38 11.97 -11.03
N GLN A 97 19.89 12.01 -12.27
CA GLN A 97 20.15 13.12 -13.17
C GLN A 97 19.46 14.41 -12.73
N GLU A 98 18.24 14.34 -12.25
CA GLU A 98 17.50 15.49 -11.71
C GLU A 98 18.22 16.11 -10.52
N LEU A 99 18.69 15.28 -9.58
CA LEU A 99 19.37 15.74 -8.36
C LEU A 99 20.84 16.14 -8.61
N GLY A 100 21.57 15.36 -9.39
CA GLY A 100 23.02 15.49 -9.54
C GLY A 100 23.49 16.16 -10.84
N GLY A 101 22.62 16.37 -11.83
CA GLY A 101 22.98 16.92 -13.13
C GLY A 101 24.13 16.15 -13.79
N SER A 102 25.22 16.86 -14.13
CA SER A 102 26.44 16.25 -14.68
C SER A 102 27.17 15.32 -13.72
N GLN A 103 26.88 15.40 -12.41
CA GLN A 103 27.43 14.58 -11.34
C GLN A 103 26.43 13.51 -10.86
N ALA A 104 25.47 13.09 -11.69
CA ALA A 104 24.45 12.09 -11.33
C ALA A 104 24.99 10.75 -10.78
N HIS A 105 26.21 10.39 -11.15
CA HIS A 105 26.88 9.21 -10.61
C HIS A 105 27.29 9.37 -9.13
N LEU A 106 27.28 10.61 -8.62
CA LEU A 106 27.62 11.03 -7.27
C LEU A 106 26.40 11.37 -6.39
N THR A 107 25.18 11.16 -6.88
CA THR A 107 23.95 11.52 -6.18
C THR A 107 23.80 10.74 -4.87
N PRO A 108 23.28 11.39 -3.80
CA PRO A 108 22.97 10.72 -2.54
C PRO A 108 22.12 9.46 -2.73
N VAL A 109 22.44 8.43 -1.97
CA VAL A 109 21.70 7.18 -1.91
C VAL A 109 21.14 7.00 -0.51
N TYR A 110 19.81 6.94 -0.45
CA TYR A 110 19.08 6.53 0.74
C TYR A 110 19.03 5.00 0.77
N THR A 111 19.18 4.42 1.96
CA THR A 111 19.03 2.98 2.18
C THR A 111 17.86 2.72 3.10
N ALA A 112 17.03 1.76 2.71
CA ALA A 112 15.99 1.22 3.57
C ALA A 112 16.58 0.07 4.39
N HIS A 113 16.43 0.15 5.69
CA HIS A 113 16.76 -0.91 6.64
C HIS A 113 15.46 -1.52 7.16
N ASP A 114 15.46 -2.80 7.50
CA ASP A 114 14.37 -3.46 8.25
C ASP A 114 14.48 -3.22 9.76
N GLU A 115 13.61 -3.88 10.54
CA GLU A 115 13.62 -3.87 12.00
C GLU A 115 14.96 -4.34 12.62
N ASP A 116 15.64 -5.31 11.98
CA ASP A 116 16.94 -5.83 12.41
C ASP A 116 18.11 -4.90 12.02
N GLY A 117 17.84 -3.85 11.25
CA GLY A 117 18.84 -2.92 10.74
C GLY A 117 19.59 -3.40 9.49
N LEU A 118 19.17 -4.51 8.87
CA LEU A 118 19.73 -5.03 7.62
C LEU A 118 19.27 -4.19 6.43
N VAL A 119 20.19 -3.95 5.48
CA VAL A 119 19.88 -3.18 4.26
C VAL A 119 19.01 -4.02 3.33
N ARG A 120 17.83 -3.48 2.98
CA ARG A 120 16.85 -4.15 2.11
C ARG A 120 16.79 -3.56 0.71
N ASP A 121 16.94 -2.25 0.59
CA ASP A 121 16.97 -1.57 -0.71
C ASP A 121 17.78 -0.27 -0.65
N ARG A 122 18.13 0.26 -1.82
CA ARG A 122 18.85 1.53 -1.98
C ARG A 122 18.33 2.30 -3.19
N HIS A 123 18.01 3.59 -3.01
CA HIS A 123 17.45 4.40 -4.08
C HIS A 123 17.70 5.90 -3.83
N PRO A 124 17.88 6.73 -4.89
CA PRO A 124 18.03 8.19 -4.74
C PRO A 124 16.74 8.91 -4.31
N HIS A 125 15.58 8.25 -4.41
CA HIS A 125 14.28 8.83 -4.03
C HIS A 125 13.93 8.49 -2.58
N PRO A 126 13.83 9.48 -1.67
CA PRO A 126 13.69 9.24 -0.23
C PRO A 126 12.33 8.61 0.14
N LEU A 127 11.23 9.01 -0.50
CA LEU A 127 9.91 8.44 -0.20
C LEU A 127 9.83 6.96 -0.59
N ARG A 128 10.52 6.54 -1.66
CA ARG A 128 10.56 5.13 -2.04
C ARG A 128 11.32 4.32 -0.99
N MET A 129 12.44 4.82 -0.49
CA MET A 129 13.14 4.13 0.61
C MET A 129 12.33 4.12 1.90
N ARG A 130 11.56 5.20 2.16
CA ARG A 130 10.64 5.24 3.29
C ARG A 130 9.54 4.19 3.17
N GLU A 131 8.95 4.03 1.98
CA GLU A 131 7.96 2.97 1.70
C GLU A 131 8.51 1.58 2.04
N VAL A 132 9.72 1.26 1.57
CA VAL A 132 10.36 -0.05 1.80
C VAL A 132 10.67 -0.25 3.29
N ALA A 133 11.23 0.75 3.95
CA ALA A 133 11.59 0.67 5.36
C ALA A 133 10.35 0.50 6.25
N ASP A 134 9.31 1.33 6.05
CA ASP A 134 8.10 1.29 6.88
C ASP A 134 7.36 -0.05 6.75
N LYS A 135 7.34 -0.66 5.56
CA LYS A 135 6.75 -2.00 5.31
C LYS A 135 7.48 -3.14 6.03
N LEU A 136 8.66 -2.88 6.57
CA LEU A 136 9.52 -3.85 7.24
C LEU A 136 9.85 -3.42 8.69
N GLY A 137 9.06 -2.51 9.27
CA GLY A 137 9.26 -2.03 10.64
C GLY A 137 10.56 -1.25 10.86
N GLY A 138 11.21 -0.81 9.77
CA GLY A 138 12.58 -0.33 9.82
C GLY A 138 12.74 1.17 9.63
N SER A 139 13.93 1.57 9.15
CA SER A 139 14.30 2.99 9.04
C SER A 139 15.07 3.31 7.77
N VAL A 140 15.03 4.59 7.36
CA VAL A 140 15.82 5.09 6.24
C VAL A 140 17.07 5.78 6.77
N ARG A 141 18.21 5.55 6.11
CA ARG A 141 19.47 6.24 6.40
C ARG A 141 20.07 6.82 5.13
N VAL A 142 20.87 7.88 5.29
CA VAL A 142 21.76 8.36 4.24
C VAL A 142 23.10 7.63 4.43
N THR A 143 23.49 6.79 3.48
CA THR A 143 24.72 5.98 3.59
C THR A 143 25.84 6.47 2.70
N TRP A 144 25.51 7.05 1.55
CA TRP A 144 26.50 7.64 0.66
C TRP A 144 25.95 8.90 0.02
N SER A 145 26.69 10.00 0.13
CA SER A 145 26.41 11.27 -0.55
C SER A 145 27.73 11.94 -0.87
N ALA A 146 27.94 12.33 -2.12
CA ALA A 146 29.06 13.22 -2.46
C ALA A 146 28.73 14.69 -2.19
N ASP A 147 27.45 15.03 -2.00
CA ASP A 147 27.04 16.35 -1.54
C ASP A 147 27.14 16.41 0.01
N PRO A 148 28.08 17.19 0.57
CA PRO A 148 28.24 17.29 2.02
C PRO A 148 27.03 17.95 2.72
N ARG A 149 26.08 18.52 1.97
CA ARG A 149 24.84 19.10 2.51
C ARG A 149 23.76 18.05 2.76
N VAL A 150 23.84 16.89 2.10
CA VAL A 150 22.88 15.81 2.30
C VAL A 150 23.43 14.86 3.35
N THR A 151 23.19 15.22 4.60
CA THR A 151 23.59 14.45 5.78
C THR A 151 22.44 13.68 6.41
N GLU A 152 21.20 14.01 6.05
CA GLU A 152 20.00 13.47 6.68
C GLU A 152 18.90 13.17 5.67
N VAL A 153 17.95 12.33 6.10
CA VAL A 153 16.76 12.02 5.31
C VAL A 153 15.83 13.23 5.37
N PRO A 154 15.34 13.76 4.23
CA PRO A 154 14.42 14.89 4.23
C PRO A 154 13.18 14.63 5.09
N PRO A 155 12.66 15.65 5.80
CA PRO A 155 11.43 15.51 6.57
C PRO A 155 10.25 15.20 5.65
N LEU A 156 9.29 14.43 6.17
CA LEU A 156 8.07 14.10 5.44
C LEU A 156 7.11 15.29 5.48
N ASP A 157 6.42 15.53 4.36
CA ASP A 157 5.23 16.37 4.38
C ASP A 157 4.09 15.67 5.16
N ALA A 158 3.04 16.43 5.49
CA ALA A 158 1.94 15.91 6.30
C ALA A 158 1.25 14.68 5.68
N ALA A 159 1.09 14.66 4.35
CA ALA A 159 0.42 13.55 3.66
C ALA A 159 1.30 12.29 3.64
N ALA A 160 2.60 12.44 3.41
CA ALA A 160 3.59 11.37 3.45
C ALA A 160 3.80 10.84 4.88
N ALA A 161 3.73 11.70 5.88
CA ALA A 161 3.78 11.30 7.29
C ALA A 161 2.62 10.38 7.66
N LEU A 162 1.38 10.69 7.22
CA LEU A 162 0.23 9.81 7.42
C LEU A 162 0.40 8.44 6.76
N ARG A 163 0.90 8.40 5.52
CA ARG A 163 1.17 7.12 4.83
C ARG A 163 2.29 6.31 5.48
N SER A 164 3.30 7.00 6.01
CA SER A 164 4.40 6.36 6.74
C SER A 164 3.89 5.70 8.02
N ARG A 165 3.11 6.43 8.82
CA ARG A 165 2.43 5.89 10.01
C ARG A 165 1.52 4.71 9.68
N TRP A 166 0.74 4.82 8.59
CA TRP A 166 -0.10 3.72 8.09
C TRP A 166 0.71 2.46 7.81
N ARG A 167 1.81 2.56 7.05
CA ARG A 167 2.65 1.40 6.73
C ARG A 167 3.28 0.78 7.98
N GLN A 168 3.74 1.59 8.92
CA GLN A 168 4.33 1.11 10.17
C GLN A 168 3.30 0.35 11.02
N GLY A 169 2.11 0.92 11.23
CA GLY A 169 1.05 0.22 11.95
C GLY A 169 0.54 -1.02 11.22
N ALA A 170 0.47 -0.99 9.88
CA ALA A 170 0.10 -2.15 9.08
C ALA A 170 1.14 -3.28 9.17
N TRP A 171 2.43 -2.93 9.25
CA TRP A 171 3.50 -3.90 9.53
C TRP A 171 3.34 -4.51 10.92
N GLN A 172 3.10 -3.70 11.96
CA GLN A 172 2.88 -4.19 13.34
C GLN A 172 1.69 -5.15 13.42
N ILE A 173 0.55 -4.78 12.82
CA ILE A 173 -0.61 -5.69 12.73
C ILE A 173 -0.22 -6.95 11.96
N GLY A 174 0.47 -6.83 10.83
CA GLY A 174 0.93 -7.99 10.04
C GLY A 174 1.80 -8.96 10.85
N THR A 175 2.64 -8.47 11.75
CA THR A 175 3.49 -9.30 12.62
C THR A 175 2.75 -9.90 13.82
N ALA A 176 1.57 -9.38 14.17
CA ALA A 176 0.80 -9.86 15.32
C ALA A 176 -0.13 -11.04 15.00
N PHE A 177 -0.35 -11.35 13.72
CA PHE A 177 -1.23 -12.43 13.27
C PHE A 177 -0.42 -13.53 12.58
N ASP A 178 -0.78 -14.80 12.84
CA ASP A 178 -0.20 -15.96 12.15
C ASP A 178 -0.71 -16.08 10.70
N ASP A 179 -1.97 -15.69 10.45
CA ASP A 179 -2.58 -15.66 9.11
C ASP A 179 -2.57 -14.24 8.54
N PRO A 180 -1.85 -13.98 7.44
CA PRO A 180 -1.84 -12.68 6.77
C PRO A 180 -3.23 -12.21 6.31
N GLU A 181 -4.17 -13.11 6.02
CA GLU A 181 -5.51 -12.71 5.60
C GLU A 181 -6.37 -12.24 6.78
N ASP A 182 -6.10 -12.67 8.01
CA ASP A 182 -6.77 -12.14 9.20
C ASP A 182 -6.27 -10.72 9.52
N ALA A 183 -4.95 -10.49 9.43
CA ALA A 183 -4.40 -9.13 9.46
C ALA A 183 -4.99 -8.24 8.35
N ALA A 184 -5.13 -8.76 7.13
CA ALA A 184 -5.71 -8.00 6.02
C ALA A 184 -7.18 -7.65 6.24
N LYS A 185 -8.00 -8.54 6.84
CA LYS A 185 -9.39 -8.25 7.20
C LYS A 185 -9.47 -7.09 8.19
N LEU A 186 -8.68 -7.14 9.27
CA LEU A 186 -8.63 -6.05 10.25
C LEU A 186 -8.19 -4.74 9.59
N LEU A 187 -7.15 -4.76 8.76
CA LEU A 187 -6.69 -3.57 8.03
C LEU A 187 -7.76 -3.03 7.07
N CYS A 188 -8.53 -3.89 6.41
CA CYS A 188 -9.65 -3.50 5.57
C CYS A 188 -10.74 -2.79 6.38
N GLU A 189 -11.10 -3.29 7.56
CA GLU A 189 -12.06 -2.66 8.48
C GLU A 189 -11.57 -1.28 8.94
N LEU A 190 -10.31 -1.20 9.37
CA LEU A 190 -9.67 0.05 9.80
C LEU A 190 -9.55 1.08 8.66
N ALA A 191 -9.29 0.62 7.44
CA ALA A 191 -9.23 1.46 6.25
C ALA A 191 -10.61 1.82 5.69
N ASP A 192 -11.68 1.14 6.09
CA ASP A 192 -12.97 1.18 5.40
C ASP A 192 -12.81 0.91 3.89
N CYS A 193 -12.10 -0.18 3.58
CA CYS A 193 -11.82 -0.61 2.21
C CYS A 193 -11.97 -2.13 1.99
N ASP A 194 -12.14 -2.56 0.75
CA ASP A 194 -12.10 -3.98 0.40
C ASP A 194 -10.66 -4.51 0.29
N ARG A 195 -10.54 -5.84 0.27
CA ARG A 195 -9.25 -6.54 0.18
C ARG A 195 -8.45 -6.19 -1.08
N TYR A 196 -9.12 -5.84 -2.18
CA TYR A 196 -8.47 -5.47 -3.43
C TYR A 196 -7.89 -4.05 -3.42
N THR A 197 -8.50 -3.16 -2.64
CA THR A 197 -8.06 -1.77 -2.51
C THR A 197 -6.97 -1.62 -1.46
N LEU A 198 -6.96 -2.42 -0.39
CA LEU A 198 -6.04 -2.28 0.76
C LEU A 198 -4.59 -1.94 0.38
N TRP A 199 -4.01 -2.62 -0.61
CA TRP A 199 -2.63 -2.39 -1.06
C TRP A 199 -2.35 -0.94 -1.50
N SER A 200 -3.32 -0.21 -2.06
CA SER A 200 -3.14 1.15 -2.57
C SER A 200 -2.82 2.17 -1.47
N PHE A 201 -3.20 1.90 -0.22
CA PHE A 201 -2.82 2.70 0.95
C PHE A 201 -1.34 2.54 1.34
N SER A 202 -0.68 1.49 0.84
CA SER A 202 0.69 1.14 1.21
C SER A 202 1.76 1.70 0.27
N THR A 203 1.42 2.14 -0.95
CA THR A 203 2.41 2.49 -1.98
C THR A 203 2.67 4.00 -2.10
N GLU A 204 3.90 4.38 -2.47
CA GLU A 204 4.25 5.75 -2.89
C GLU A 204 4.18 5.94 -4.42
N TYR A 205 3.78 4.91 -5.17
CA TYR A 205 3.54 5.05 -6.60
C TYR A 205 2.23 5.81 -6.86
N ARG A 206 2.35 7.13 -7.02
CA ARG A 206 1.23 8.08 -7.14
C ARG A 206 0.06 7.63 -8.03
N PRO A 207 0.26 7.03 -9.22
CA PRO A 207 -0.87 6.63 -10.07
C PRO A 207 -1.82 5.61 -9.43
N TRP A 208 -1.34 4.80 -8.48
CA TRP A 208 -2.15 3.77 -7.80
C TRP A 208 -2.26 4.01 -6.29
N GLN A 209 -1.75 5.13 -5.81
CA GLN A 209 -1.74 5.47 -4.41
C GLN A 209 -3.13 5.97 -3.97
N THR A 210 -3.61 5.46 -2.85
CA THR A 210 -4.74 6.06 -2.11
C THR A 210 -4.20 6.80 -0.90
N GLN A 211 -4.61 8.07 -0.72
CA GLN A 211 -4.19 8.85 0.42
C GLN A 211 -4.92 8.39 1.68
N VAL A 212 -4.14 8.05 2.71
CA VAL A 212 -4.65 7.71 4.04
C VAL A 212 -5.14 8.99 4.75
N THR A 213 -6.29 8.91 5.42
CA THR A 213 -6.84 9.99 6.26
C THR A 213 -6.31 9.92 7.69
N THR A 214 -6.35 11.04 8.40
CA THR A 214 -5.98 11.08 9.83
C THR A 214 -6.79 10.07 10.66
N SER A 215 -8.11 9.98 10.43
CA SER A 215 -8.98 9.04 11.15
C SER A 215 -8.66 7.56 10.88
N GLN A 216 -8.19 7.20 9.68
CA GLN A 216 -7.73 5.85 9.39
C GLN A 216 -6.44 5.53 10.16
N VAL A 217 -5.50 6.48 10.24
CA VAL A 217 -4.27 6.31 11.00
C VAL A 217 -4.53 6.21 12.50
N GLU A 218 -5.41 7.06 13.05
CA GLU A 218 -5.76 7.02 14.47
C GLU A 218 -6.46 5.72 14.86
N ARG A 219 -7.34 5.19 14.00
CA ARG A 219 -7.94 3.86 14.17
C ARG A 219 -6.88 2.76 14.19
N LEU A 220 -5.94 2.80 13.23
CA LEU A 220 -4.86 1.84 13.12
C LEU A 220 -3.97 1.84 14.37
N GLU A 221 -3.54 3.00 14.82
CA GLU A 221 -2.65 3.13 15.99
C GLU A 221 -3.34 2.71 17.29
N ALA A 222 -4.65 2.97 17.42
CA ALA A 222 -5.43 2.44 18.54
C ALA A 222 -5.46 0.91 18.53
N ALA A 223 -5.73 0.29 17.37
CA ALA A 223 -5.73 -1.17 17.24
C ALA A 223 -4.36 -1.79 17.52
N VAL A 224 -3.26 -1.17 17.06
CA VAL A 224 -1.89 -1.57 17.45
C VAL A 224 -1.71 -1.50 18.96
N GLY A 225 -2.14 -0.41 19.59
CA GLY A 225 -2.04 -0.23 21.04
C GLY A 225 -2.87 -1.23 21.85
N ASP A 226 -4.00 -1.71 21.33
CA ASP A 226 -4.79 -2.80 21.94
C ASP A 226 -4.02 -4.15 21.84
N ILE A 227 -3.48 -4.46 20.67
CA ILE A 227 -2.69 -5.68 20.42
C ILE A 227 -1.46 -5.73 21.33
N GLU A 228 -0.71 -4.63 21.46
CA GLU A 228 0.49 -4.55 22.31
C GLU A 228 0.19 -4.78 23.81
N ARG A 229 -1.01 -4.42 24.26
CA ARG A 229 -1.48 -4.67 25.63
C ARG A 229 -2.02 -6.08 25.83
N GLY A 230 -2.26 -6.82 24.76
CA GLY A 230 -2.97 -8.10 24.79
C GLY A 230 -4.47 -7.95 25.05
N ASP A 231 -5.02 -6.77 24.78
CA ASP A 231 -6.44 -6.48 24.97
C ASP A 231 -7.25 -6.88 23.72
N GLU A 232 -8.55 -7.12 23.93
CA GLU A 232 -9.48 -7.25 22.79
C GLU A 232 -9.59 -5.90 22.08
N ILE A 233 -9.49 -5.90 20.75
CA ILE A 233 -9.54 -4.68 19.93
C ILE A 233 -10.88 -3.98 20.17
N GLN A 234 -10.82 -2.78 20.75
CA GLN A 234 -12.02 -2.03 21.10
C GLN A 234 -12.56 -1.25 19.88
N PRO A 235 -13.88 -1.01 19.80
CA PRO A 235 -14.44 -0.08 18.84
C PRO A 235 -13.78 1.30 19.00
N TRP A 236 -13.26 1.85 17.91
CA TRP A 236 -12.57 3.13 17.97
C TRP A 236 -13.54 4.30 18.14
N GLU A 237 -13.21 5.20 19.07
CA GLU A 237 -13.81 6.52 19.21
C GLU A 237 -12.78 7.60 18.86
N SER A 238 -13.15 8.56 17.99
CA SER A 238 -12.25 9.65 17.65
C SER A 238 -11.89 10.50 18.87
N ALA A 239 -10.66 11.01 18.94
CA ALA A 239 -10.23 11.88 20.05
C ALA A 239 -11.17 13.10 20.21
N THR A 240 -11.71 13.61 19.11
CA THR A 240 -12.72 14.68 19.12
C THR A 240 -14.06 14.20 19.67
N ALA A 241 -14.53 13.01 19.28
CA ALA A 241 -15.79 12.44 19.78
C ALA A 241 -15.70 12.12 21.27
N ARG A 242 -14.56 11.59 21.73
CA ARG A 242 -14.29 11.37 23.14
C ARG A 242 -14.26 12.68 23.92
N ALA A 243 -13.54 13.69 23.41
CA ALA A 243 -13.52 15.02 24.03
C ALA A 243 -14.90 15.70 24.05
N MET A 244 -15.74 15.46 23.04
CA MET A 244 -17.12 15.95 23.00
C MET A 244 -18.05 15.20 23.97
N SER A 245 -17.94 13.88 24.05
CA SER A 245 -18.69 13.06 25.02
C SER A 245 -18.32 13.43 26.46
N GLU A 246 -17.03 13.63 26.73
CA GLU A 246 -16.54 14.08 28.03
C GLU A 246 -17.01 15.51 28.38
N LEU A 247 -17.41 16.32 27.40
CA LEU A 247 -18.02 17.64 27.60
C LEU A 247 -19.55 17.59 27.78
N GLU A 248 -20.22 16.59 27.21
CA GLU A 248 -21.68 16.38 27.31
C GLU A 248 -22.10 15.74 28.65
N ASP A 249 -21.17 15.09 29.35
CA ASP A 249 -21.37 14.49 30.68
C ASP A 249 -21.14 15.45 31.87
N PHE A 250 -20.94 16.75 31.62
CA PHE A 250 -20.86 17.83 32.63
C PHE A 250 -22.05 18.80 32.57
#